data_AF-A0A820RWQ0-F1
#
_entry.id   AF-A0A820RWQ0-F1
#
_cell.length_a   1.000
_cell.length_b   1.000
_cell.length_c   1.000
_cell.angle_alpha   90.00
_cell.angle_beta   90.00
_cell.angle_gamma   90.00
#
_symmetry.space_group_name_H-M   'P 1'
#
loop_
_entity.id
_entity.type
_entity.pdbx_description
1 polymer ?
#
loop_
_entity_poly.entity_id
_entity_poly.type
_entity_poly.pdbx_seq_one_letter_code
_entity_poly.pdbx_strand_id
1 'polypeptide(L)' 'MIEGLLHYPPGKFQVKNLPLLVLIHGGPYLGSINRFLPDWYSWAPLAATEGWLVLEPNYRGSSGYGDKFLIE' A
#
# COMPACT_ATOMS: atom_id res chain seq x y z
N MET A 1 -3.95 -15.69 -2.83
CA MET A 1 -4.18 -14.39 -3.47
C MET A 1 -3.34 -13.38 -2.70
N ILE A 2 -2.65 -12.46 -3.38
CA ILE A 2 -1.95 -11.33 -2.77
C ILE A 2 -2.80 -10.09 -3.07
N GLU A 3 -3.10 -9.30 -2.04
CA GLU A 3 -3.87 -8.07 -2.17
C GLU A 3 -3.01 -6.86 -1.79
N GLY A 4 -3.58 -5.66 -1.88
CA GLY A 4 -2.92 -4.43 -1.52
C GLY A 4 -3.86 -3.24 -1.67
N LEU A 5 -3.42 -2.08 -1.19
CA LEU A 5 -4.13 -0.82 -1.36
C LEU A 5 -3.59 -0.07 -2.56
N LEU A 6 -4.51 0.58 -3.30
CA LEU A 6 -4.16 1.43 -4.42
C LEU A 6 -4.71 2.84 -4.17
N HIS A 7 -3.80 3.79 -3.99
CA HIS A 7 -4.14 5.20 -3.80
C HIS A 7 -4.01 5.94 -5.12
N TYR A 8 -5.11 6.50 -5.59
CA TYR A 8 -5.11 7.40 -6.74
C TYR A 8 -4.80 8.83 -6.30
N PRO A 9 -4.11 9.62 -7.14
CA PRO A 9 -4.04 11.05 -6.94
C PRO A 9 -5.45 11.69 -6.89
N PRO A 10 -5.64 12.76 -6.12
CA PRO A 10 -6.91 13.48 -6.07
C PRO A 10 -7.40 13.84 -7.48
N GLY A 11 -8.66 13.49 -7.79
CA GLY A 11 -9.29 13.77 -9.08
C GLY A 11 -8.78 12.92 -10.26
N LYS A 12 -7.89 11.93 -10.04
CA LYS A 12 -7.32 11.09 -11.11
C LYS A 12 -7.75 9.63 -11.06
N PHE A 13 -8.92 9.33 -10.50
CA PHE A 13 -9.44 7.97 -10.45
C PHE A 13 -9.54 7.37 -11.87
N GLN A 14 -8.97 6.17 -12.05
CA GLN A 14 -8.87 5.45 -13.33
C GLN A 14 -8.05 6.12 -14.45
N VAL A 15 -7.34 7.21 -14.17
CA VAL A 15 -6.38 7.77 -15.12
C VAL A 15 -5.25 6.77 -15.35
N LYS A 16 -4.90 6.53 -16.62
CA LYS A 16 -3.86 5.59 -17.02
C LYS A 16 -2.49 6.27 -17.09
N ASN A 17 -1.43 5.45 -17.04
CA ASN A 17 -0.04 5.88 -17.24
C ASN A 17 0.46 6.94 -16.23
N LEU A 18 -0.03 6.87 -15.00
CA LEU A 18 0.50 7.66 -13.88
C LEU A 18 1.85 7.08 -13.43
N PRO A 19 2.78 7.93 -12.92
CA PRO A 19 3.99 7.43 -12.28
C PRO A 19 3.59 6.61 -11.04
N LEU A 20 4.15 5.41 -10.92
CA LEU A 20 3.82 4.46 -9.87
C LEU A 20 4.90 4.48 -8.78
N LEU A 21 4.48 4.71 -7.53
CA LEU A 21 5.27 4.45 -6.34
C LEU A 21 4.80 3.14 -5.72
N VAL A 22 5.69 2.17 -5.57
CA VAL A 22 5.43 0.95 -4.79
C VAL A 22 5.95 1.17 -3.38
N LEU A 23 5.04 1.33 -2.43
CA LEU A 23 5.35 1.60 -1.03
C LEU A 23 5.18 0.31 -0.21
N ILE A 24 6.28 -0.35 0.12
CA ILE A 24 6.30 -1.57 0.92
C ILE A 24 6.33 -1.25 2.42
N HIS A 25 5.69 -2.06 3.27
CA HIS A 25 5.61 -1.81 4.73
C HIS A 25 6.76 -2.41 5.55
N GLY A 26 7.71 -3.14 4.94
CA GLY A 26 8.79 -3.85 5.65
C GLY A 26 8.33 -5.15 6.33
N GLY A 27 9.18 -5.83 7.10
CA GLY A 27 8.83 -7.13 7.70
C GLY A 27 9.49 -7.41 9.05
N PRO A 28 9.24 -8.60 9.65
CA PRO A 28 8.00 -9.38 9.54
C PRO A 28 6.89 -8.78 10.43
N TYR A 29 5.62 -9.20 10.23
CA TYR A 29 4.45 -8.82 11.04
C TYR A 29 3.77 -7.46 10.78
N LEU A 30 3.91 -6.87 9.59
CA LEU A 30 3.11 -5.72 9.17
C LEU A 30 2.28 -6.04 7.93
N GLY A 31 1.24 -5.26 7.69
CA GLY A 31 0.39 -5.32 6.52
C GLY A 31 -0.27 -3.97 6.29
N SER A 32 -0.41 -3.60 5.01
CA SER A 32 -1.16 -2.42 4.61
C SER A 32 -2.66 -2.74 4.66
N ILE A 33 -3.37 -1.97 5.47
CA ILE A 33 -4.81 -2.13 5.71
C ILE A 33 -5.54 -0.83 5.36
N ASN A 34 -6.80 -0.91 4.98
CA ASN A 34 -7.61 0.27 4.68
C ASN A 34 -7.92 1.06 5.97
N ARG A 35 -6.94 1.83 6.44
CA ARG A 35 -6.98 2.63 7.66
C ARG A 35 -6.41 4.01 7.37
N PHE A 36 -7.02 5.03 7.97
CA PHE A 36 -6.42 6.35 8.02
C PHE A 36 -5.57 6.49 9.29
N LEU A 37 -4.26 6.63 9.09
CA LEU A 37 -3.30 7.01 10.12
C LEU A 37 -2.53 8.21 9.60
N PRO A 38 -2.53 9.34 10.28
CA PRO A 38 -1.58 10.41 10.03
C PRO A 38 -0.39 10.26 10.98
N ASP A 39 0.57 9.42 10.62
CA ASP A 39 1.82 9.22 11.36
C ASP A 39 3.05 9.41 10.44
N TRP A 40 4.24 9.18 10.99
CA TRP A 40 5.51 9.35 10.27
C TRP A 40 5.67 8.43 9.06
N TYR A 41 4.84 7.38 8.94
CA TYR A 41 4.86 6.39 7.88
C TYR A 41 3.79 6.64 6.80
N SER A 42 2.99 7.70 6.91
CA SER A 42 1.88 8.02 6.01
C SER A 42 2.30 8.65 4.68
N TRP A 43 3.26 8.02 4.00
CA TRP A 43 3.80 8.48 2.72
C TRP A 43 2.83 8.30 1.55
N ALA A 44 1.94 7.32 1.61
CA ALA A 44 1.00 7.04 0.51
C ALA A 44 0.06 8.22 0.21
N PRO A 45 -0.67 8.82 1.19
CA PRO A 45 -1.46 10.02 0.95
C PRO A 45 -0.63 11.21 0.44
N LEU A 46 0.58 11.42 0.97
CA LEU A 46 1.45 12.53 0.58
C LEU A 46 1.93 12.37 -0.87
N ALA A 47 2.44 11.20 -1.25
CA ALA A 47 2.86 10.92 -2.62
C ALA A 47 1.68 10.98 -3.60
N ALA A 48 0.49 10.53 -3.19
CA ALA A 48 -0.72 10.64 -4.00
C ALA A 48 -1.10 12.11 -4.27
N THR A 49 -0.96 13.00 -3.27
CA THR A 49 -1.19 14.44 -3.48
C THR A 49 -0.16 15.08 -4.43
N GLU A 50 1.04 14.52 -4.52
CA GLU A 50 2.09 14.91 -5.48
C GLU A 50 1.93 14.25 -6.87
N GLY A 51 0.81 13.57 -7.13
CA GLY A 51 0.47 13.04 -8.45
C GLY A 51 0.92 11.61 -8.74
N TRP A 52 1.43 10.88 -7.74
CA TRP A 52 1.82 9.48 -7.86
C TRP A 52 0.63 8.54 -7.66
N LEU A 53 0.51 7.51 -8.50
CA LEU A 53 -0.28 6.34 -8.16
C LEU A 53 0.53 5.55 -7.11
N VAL A 54 -0.04 5.25 -5.95
CA VAL A 54 0.69 4.54 -4.89
C VAL A 54 0.08 3.15 -4.68
N LEU A 55 0.90 2.11 -4.83
CA LEU A 55 0.53 0.72 -4.52
C LEU A 55 1.21 0.30 -3.22
N GLU A 56 0.42 -0.14 -2.25
CA GLU A 56 0.88 -0.76 -1.01
C GLU A 56 0.54 -2.26 -1.02
N PRO A 57 1.46 -3.14 -1.47
CA PRO A 57 1.18 -4.56 -1.61
C PRO A 57 1.38 -5.33 -0.29
N ASN A 58 0.50 -6.30 -0.02
CA ASN A 58 0.65 -7.27 1.06
C ASN A 58 1.29 -8.56 0.54
N TYR A 59 2.61 -8.54 0.39
CA TYR A 59 3.38 -9.69 -0.06
C TYR A 59 3.39 -10.83 0.97
N ARG A 60 3.87 -12.00 0.56
CA ARG A 60 4.02 -13.18 1.43
C ARG A 60 4.82 -12.83 2.69
N GLY A 61 4.32 -13.19 3.86
CA GLY A 61 4.86 -12.73 5.15
C GLY A 61 4.17 -11.49 5.73
N SER A 62 3.23 -10.85 5.01
CA SER A 62 2.37 -9.81 5.59
C SER A 62 1.38 -10.40 6.60
N SER A 63 1.03 -9.63 7.63
CA SER A 63 0.03 -10.02 8.63
C SER A 63 -1.39 -10.00 8.06
N GLY A 64 -2.31 -10.78 8.67
CA GLY A 64 -3.74 -10.74 8.34
C GLY A 64 -4.26 -11.90 7.46
N TYR A 65 -3.36 -12.78 7.00
CA TYR A 65 -3.69 -13.91 6.10
C TYR A 65 -3.54 -15.30 6.75
N GLY A 66 -3.33 -15.35 8.07
CA GLY A 66 -3.09 -16.57 8.83
C GLY A 66 -1.63 -17.04 8.83
N ASP A 67 -1.29 -17.91 9.79
CA ASP A 67 0.09 -18.30 10.10
C ASP A 67 0.84 -18.87 8.90
N LYS A 68 0.16 -19.69 8.10
CA LYS A 68 0.75 -20.30 6.91
C LYS A 68 1.31 -19.25 5.93
N PHE A 69 0.55 -18.17 5.69
CA PHE A 69 0.99 -17.10 4.79
C PHE A 69 2.08 -16.22 5.41
N LEU A 70 2.12 -16.15 6.74
CA LEU A 70 3.08 -15.36 7.51
C LEU A 70 4.47 -16.02 7.58
N ILE A 71 4.53 -17.36 7.59
CA ILE A 71 5.77 -18.12 7.84
C ILE A 71 6.33 -18.87 6.61
N GLU A 72 5.53 -19.11 5.58
CA GLU A 72 5.94 -19.77 4.33
C GLU A 72 6.12 -18.78 3.19
#